data_AF-A0A969EBE7-F1
#
_entry.id   AF-A0A969EBE7-F1
#
_cell.length_a   1.000
_cell.length_b   1.000
_cell.length_c   1.000
_cell.angle_alpha   90.00
_cell.angle_beta   90.00
_cell.angle_gamma   90.00
#
_symmetry.space_group_name_H-M   'P 1'
#
loop_
_entity.id
_entity.type
_entity.pdbx_description
1 polymer ?
#
loop_
_entity_poly.entity_id
_entity_poly.type
_entity_poly.pdbx_seq_one_letter_code
_entity_poly.pdbx_strand_id
1 'polypeptide(L)'
;MGNEKIGVPLKAKTTDDLESRFSHTSLADFKNNVQSAQIAYLGGTAAEGPQQNSLSAWVAKNNPELDTQVQKELAAALSALEAVPNPVEKNITDAGAVAKLKTAQEAVLTSFATFESKVLPLVKEKA
;
A
#
# COMPACT_ATOMS: atom_id res chain seq x y z
N MET A 1 8.46 1.71 -0.81
CA MET A 1 7.56 1.95 -1.96
C MET A 1 7.05 3.40 -2.03
N GLY A 2 6.26 3.88 -1.05
CA GLY A 2 5.63 5.21 -1.13
C GLY A 2 6.59 6.39 -1.34
N ASN A 3 7.73 6.43 -0.64
CA ASN A 3 8.71 7.51 -0.80
C ASN A 3 9.52 7.39 -2.10
N GLU A 4 10.04 6.21 -2.39
CA GLU A 4 10.94 5.99 -3.53
C GLU A 4 10.17 5.81 -4.84
N LYS A 5 9.54 4.64 -5.04
CA LYS A 5 8.93 4.23 -6.31
C LYS A 5 7.79 5.14 -6.79
N ILE A 6 7.04 5.72 -5.86
CA ILE A 6 5.96 6.67 -6.16
C ILE A 6 6.44 8.11 -5.99
N GLY A 7 7.04 8.42 -4.85
CA GLY A 7 7.35 9.80 -4.44
C GLY A 7 8.42 10.49 -5.27
N VAL A 8 9.50 9.80 -5.64
CA VAL A 8 10.58 10.39 -6.46
C VAL A 8 10.07 10.83 -7.83
N PRO A 9 9.46 9.95 -8.68
CA PRO A 9 8.95 10.36 -9.98
C PRO A 9 7.80 11.37 -9.88
N LEU A 10 6.95 11.26 -8.85
CA LEU A 10 5.87 12.24 -8.61
C LEU A 10 6.42 13.64 -8.32
N LYS A 11 7.49 13.74 -7.50
CA LYS A 11 8.15 15.01 -7.17
C LYS A 11 8.89 15.59 -8.37
N ALA A 12 9.61 14.75 -9.11
CA ALA A 12 10.35 15.15 -10.30
C ALA A 12 9.43 15.47 -11.48
N LYS A 13 8.21 14.92 -11.50
CA LYS A 13 7.28 14.90 -12.64
C LYS A 13 7.93 14.32 -13.89
N THR A 14 8.79 13.32 -13.71
CA THR A 14 9.47 12.60 -14.79
C THR A 14 9.22 11.11 -14.64
N THR A 15 9.50 10.36 -15.69
CA THR A 15 9.43 8.89 -15.68
C THR A 15 10.80 8.26 -15.38
N ASP A 16 11.85 9.04 -15.16
CA ASP A 16 13.25 8.54 -15.03
C ASP A 16 13.43 7.54 -13.90
N ASP A 17 12.80 7.81 -12.76
CA ASP A 17 12.84 6.96 -11.59
C ASP A 17 11.61 6.05 -11.47
N LEU A 18 10.74 6.01 -12.49
CA LEU A 18 9.59 5.13 -12.49
C LEU A 18 10.04 3.71 -12.91
N GLU A 19 10.13 2.82 -11.92
CA GLU A 19 10.43 1.40 -12.16
C GLU A 19 9.43 0.80 -13.15
N SER A 20 9.90 -0.06 -14.08
CA SER A 20 9.07 -0.68 -15.12
C SER A 20 8.47 0.27 -16.17
N ARG A 21 8.99 1.50 -16.31
CA ARG A 21 8.55 2.50 -17.30
C ARG A 21 8.46 2.00 -18.74
N PHE A 22 9.35 1.09 -19.16
CA PHE A 22 9.43 0.65 -20.56
C PHE A 22 8.37 -0.41 -20.90
N SER A 23 7.82 -1.10 -19.90
CA SER A 23 6.71 -2.05 -20.05
C SER A 23 5.35 -1.44 -19.74
N HIS A 24 5.30 -0.19 -19.24
CA HIS A 24 4.06 0.47 -18.80
C HIS A 24 3.33 -0.30 -17.69
N THR A 25 4.09 -0.93 -16.77
CA THR A 25 3.55 -1.77 -15.70
C THR A 25 3.75 -1.22 -14.30
N SER A 26 4.29 0.00 -14.12
CA SER A 26 4.59 0.57 -12.80
C SER A 26 3.38 0.58 -11.86
N LEU A 27 2.20 0.94 -12.37
CA LEU A 27 0.99 0.94 -11.55
C LEU A 27 0.58 -0.46 -11.09
N ALA A 28 0.77 -1.48 -11.95
CA ALA A 28 0.54 -2.87 -11.58
C ALA A 28 1.53 -3.30 -10.50
N ASP A 29 2.80 -2.91 -10.61
CA ASP A 29 3.81 -3.21 -9.61
C ASP A 29 3.48 -2.58 -8.25
N PHE A 30 2.99 -1.34 -8.23
CA PHE A 30 2.54 -0.67 -7.00
C PHE A 30 1.37 -1.42 -6.35
N LYS A 31 0.36 -1.80 -7.14
CA LYS A 31 -0.80 -2.57 -6.66
C LYS A 31 -0.37 -3.92 -6.09
N ASN A 32 0.48 -4.64 -6.82
CA ASN A 32 1.00 -5.95 -6.41
C ASN A 32 1.80 -5.87 -5.11
N ASN A 33 2.58 -4.80 -4.90
CA ASN A 33 3.33 -4.59 -3.66
C ASN A 33 2.38 -4.40 -2.45
N VAL A 34 1.31 -3.61 -2.57
CA VAL A 34 0.31 -3.46 -1.49
C VAL A 34 -0.48 -4.75 -1.28
N GLN A 35 -0.88 -5.42 -2.37
CA GLN A 35 -1.63 -6.67 -2.29
C GLN A 35 -0.80 -7.77 -1.63
N SER A 36 0.50 -7.85 -1.90
CA SER A 36 1.41 -8.78 -1.24
C SER A 36 1.49 -8.53 0.27
N ALA A 37 1.57 -7.26 0.70
CA ALA A 37 1.53 -6.91 2.11
C ALA A 37 0.19 -7.29 2.78
N GLN A 38 -0.92 -7.10 2.07
CA GLN A 38 -2.24 -7.52 2.55
C GLN A 38 -2.33 -9.04 2.71
N ILE A 39 -1.86 -9.81 1.72
CA ILE A 39 -1.84 -11.27 1.80
C ILE A 39 -0.97 -11.74 2.96
N ALA A 40 0.20 -11.14 3.16
CA ALA A 40 1.09 -11.47 4.27
C ALA A 40 0.42 -11.19 5.63
N TYR A 41 -0.30 -10.07 5.75
CA TYR A 41 -0.99 -9.71 6.99
C TYR A 41 -2.17 -10.66 7.30
N LEU A 42 -3.00 -10.96 6.30
CA LEU A 42 -4.18 -11.82 6.43
C LEU A 42 -3.84 -13.31 6.49
N GLY A 43 -2.64 -13.72 6.05
CA GLY A 43 -2.28 -15.12 5.87
C GLY A 43 -3.04 -15.82 4.73
N GLY A 44 -3.72 -15.04 3.88
CA GLY A 44 -4.58 -15.50 2.78
C GLY A 44 -5.00 -14.31 1.92
N THR A 45 -5.73 -14.56 0.83
CA THR A 45 -6.27 -13.49 -0.01
C THR A 45 -7.37 -12.71 0.72
N ALA A 46 -7.64 -11.47 0.29
CA ALA A 46 -8.74 -10.68 0.85
C ALA A 46 -10.11 -11.38 0.73
N ALA A 47 -10.30 -12.19 -0.31
CA ALA A 47 -11.53 -12.97 -0.50
C ALA A 47 -11.67 -14.11 0.51
N GLU A 48 -10.56 -14.70 0.95
CA GLU A 48 -10.54 -15.74 1.99
C GLU A 48 -10.62 -15.15 3.40
N GLY A 49 -10.30 -13.87 3.56
CA GLY A 49 -10.26 -13.17 4.84
C GLY A 49 -9.07 -13.58 5.72
N PRO A 50 -8.99 -13.05 6.96
CA PRO A 50 -7.95 -13.43 7.91
C PRO A 50 -7.96 -14.92 8.22
N GLN A 51 -6.83 -15.60 7.99
CA GLN A 51 -6.66 -17.01 8.35
C GLN A 51 -6.39 -17.16 9.85
N GLN A 52 -6.75 -18.30 10.44
CA GLN A 52 -6.61 -18.52 11.89
C GLN A 52 -5.18 -18.33 12.41
N ASN A 53 -4.18 -18.76 11.63
CA ASN A 53 -2.75 -18.63 11.97
C ASN A 53 -2.08 -17.47 11.21
N SER A 54 -2.73 -16.30 11.19
CA SER A 54 -2.23 -15.10 10.53
C SER A 54 -1.82 -14.02 11.54
N LEU A 55 -1.05 -13.03 11.05
CA LEU A 55 -0.74 -11.84 11.84
C LEU A 55 -2.02 -11.07 12.18
N SER A 56 -2.96 -10.94 11.24
CA SER A 56 -4.26 -10.31 11.48
C SER A 56 -5.03 -10.99 12.62
N ALA A 57 -5.13 -12.31 12.64
CA ALA A 57 -5.80 -13.03 13.73
C ALA A 57 -5.12 -12.79 15.09
N TRP A 58 -3.79 -12.75 15.12
CA TRP A 58 -3.04 -12.45 16.33
C TRP A 58 -3.20 -11.00 16.79
N VAL A 59 -3.17 -10.02 15.88
CA VAL A 59 -3.40 -8.60 16.19
C VAL A 59 -4.83 -8.42 16.67
N ALA A 60 -5.84 -9.01 16.00
CA ALA A 60 -7.24 -8.91 16.40
C ALA A 60 -7.49 -9.42 17.83
N LYS A 61 -6.81 -10.51 18.22
CA LYS A 61 -6.86 -11.04 19.59
C LYS A 61 -6.29 -10.07 20.64
N ASN A 62 -5.26 -9.30 20.29
CA ASN A 62 -4.55 -8.43 21.22
C ASN A 62 -5.00 -6.97 21.18
N ASN A 63 -5.47 -6.51 20.04
CA ASN A 63 -5.95 -5.16 19.75
C ASN A 63 -6.88 -5.19 18.49
N PRO A 64 -8.19 -5.44 18.67
CA PRO A 64 -9.14 -5.58 17.55
C PRO A 64 -9.33 -4.30 16.74
N GLU A 65 -9.19 -3.14 17.39
CA GLU A 65 -9.29 -1.84 16.74
C GLU A 65 -8.11 -1.61 15.80
N LEU A 66 -6.90 -1.99 16.22
CA LEU A 66 -5.71 -1.91 15.38
C LEU A 66 -5.80 -2.85 14.17
N ASP A 67 -6.30 -4.08 14.35
CA ASP A 67 -6.50 -5.00 13.22
C ASP A 67 -7.46 -4.41 12.18
N THR A 68 -8.60 -3.89 12.65
CA THR A 68 -9.58 -3.21 11.78
C THR A 68 -8.95 -2.01 11.07
N GLN A 69 -8.12 -1.23 11.76
CA GLN A 69 -7.40 -0.09 11.18
C GLN A 69 -6.46 -0.54 10.05
N VAL A 70 -5.63 -1.56 10.28
CA VAL A 70 -4.67 -2.06 9.28
C VAL A 70 -5.39 -2.57 8.04
N GLN A 71 -6.45 -3.38 8.21
CA GLN A 71 -7.23 -3.90 7.08
C GLN A 71 -7.84 -2.77 6.24
N LYS A 72 -8.40 -1.74 6.91
CA LYS A 72 -8.98 -0.57 6.24
C LYS A 72 -7.94 0.25 5.49
N GLU A 73 -6.77 0.46 6.08
CA GLU A 73 -5.69 1.25 5.47
C GLU A 73 -5.09 0.56 4.24
N LEU A 74 -4.92 -0.77 4.29
CA LEU A 74 -4.50 -1.55 3.12
C LEU A 74 -5.54 -1.52 2.00
N ALA A 75 -6.82 -1.66 2.33
CA ALA A 75 -7.91 -1.55 1.35
C ALA A 75 -7.98 -0.13 0.75
N ALA A 76 -7.79 0.91 1.56
CA ALA A 76 -7.74 2.30 1.09
C ALA A 76 -6.54 2.55 0.17
N ALA A 77 -5.37 2.00 0.47
CA ALA A 77 -4.20 2.11 -0.39
C ALA A 77 -4.41 1.43 -1.76
N LEU A 78 -5.00 0.22 -1.78
CA LEU A 78 -5.36 -0.47 -3.03
C LEU A 78 -6.37 0.34 -3.85
N SER A 79 -7.45 0.80 -3.21
CA SER A 79 -8.49 1.61 -3.88
C SER A 79 -7.93 2.92 -4.44
N ALA A 80 -7.04 3.59 -3.70
CA ALA A 80 -6.38 4.80 -4.18
C ALA A 80 -5.47 4.53 -5.40
N LEU A 81 -4.73 3.41 -5.41
CA LEU A 81 -3.94 2.98 -6.56
C LEU A 81 -4.82 2.59 -7.76
N GLU A 82 -5.99 2.00 -7.54
CA GLU A 82 -6.95 1.67 -8.60
C GLU A 82 -7.50 2.91 -9.30
N ALA A 83 -7.66 4.01 -8.57
CA ALA A 83 -8.14 5.27 -9.12
C ALA A 83 -7.11 5.99 -10.01
N VAL A 84 -5.82 5.64 -9.94
CA VAL A 84 -4.77 6.28 -10.74
C VAL A 84 -4.91 5.91 -12.23
N PRO A 85 -4.91 6.90 -13.15
CA PRO A 85 -4.94 6.62 -14.59
C PRO A 85 -3.75 5.78 -15.04
N ASN A 86 -4.04 4.72 -15.79
CA ASN A 86 -3.03 3.81 -16.35
C ASN A 86 -2.80 4.14 -17.85
N PRO A 87 -1.56 4.18 -18.36
CA PRO A 87 -0.28 4.01 -17.66
C PRO A 87 0.18 5.28 -16.94
N VAL A 88 0.83 5.15 -15.78
CA VAL A 88 1.32 6.29 -14.97
C VAL A 88 2.33 7.12 -15.76
N GLU A 89 3.13 6.47 -16.60
CA GLU A 89 4.15 7.02 -17.49
C GLU A 89 3.59 8.11 -18.41
N LYS A 90 2.36 7.95 -18.88
CA LYS A 90 1.69 8.93 -19.77
C LYS A 90 0.99 10.05 -19.01
N ASN A 91 0.82 9.89 -17.70
CA ASN A 91 -0.03 10.75 -16.88
C ASN A 91 0.74 11.46 -15.76
N ILE A 92 2.07 11.26 -15.62
CA ILE A 92 2.88 11.80 -14.52
C ILE A 92 2.93 13.34 -14.46
N THR A 93 2.57 14.02 -15.55
CA THR A 93 2.48 15.49 -15.63
C THR A 93 1.03 16.01 -15.60
N ASP A 94 0.03 15.14 -15.74
CA ASP A 94 -1.39 15.52 -15.69
C ASP A 94 -1.80 15.84 -14.24
N ALA A 95 -2.38 17.01 -14.02
CA ALA A 95 -2.71 17.47 -12.68
C ALA A 95 -3.70 16.54 -11.95
N GLY A 96 -4.67 15.98 -12.69
CA GLY A 96 -5.67 15.07 -12.14
C GLY A 96 -5.08 13.71 -11.75
N ALA A 97 -4.15 13.19 -12.56
CA ALA A 97 -3.43 11.96 -12.27
C ALA A 97 -2.41 12.15 -11.13
N VAL A 98 -1.68 13.27 -11.11
CA VAL A 98 -0.75 13.66 -10.04
C VAL A 98 -1.48 13.70 -8.70
N ALA A 99 -2.66 14.31 -8.64
CA ALA A 99 -3.46 14.35 -7.41
C ALA A 99 -3.82 12.94 -6.92
N LYS A 100 -4.27 12.05 -7.81
CA LYS A 100 -4.61 10.66 -7.46
C LYS A 100 -3.38 9.85 -7.04
N LEU A 101 -2.25 10.03 -7.74
CA LEU A 101 -1.00 9.35 -7.39
C LEU A 101 -0.46 9.81 -6.03
N LYS A 102 -0.64 11.09 -5.69
CA LYS A 102 -0.35 11.62 -4.36
C LYS A 102 -1.26 11.02 -3.29
N THR A 103 -2.57 10.94 -3.52
CA THR A 103 -3.49 10.25 -2.60
C THR A 103 -3.10 8.79 -2.39
N ALA A 104 -2.72 8.08 -3.46
CA ALA A 104 -2.24 6.70 -3.36
C ALA A 104 -0.92 6.61 -2.56
N GLN A 105 0.01 7.54 -2.79
CA GLN A 105 1.25 7.64 -2.02
C GLN A 105 0.97 7.80 -0.52
N GLU A 106 0.10 8.75 -0.15
CA GLU A 106 -0.25 9.05 1.24
C GLU A 106 -0.94 7.86 1.92
N ALA A 107 -1.83 7.16 1.22
CA ALA A 107 -2.48 5.96 1.74
C ALA A 107 -1.49 4.81 2.00
N VAL A 108 -0.53 4.60 1.09
CA VAL A 108 0.55 3.62 1.27
C VAL A 108 1.44 3.98 2.46
N LEU A 109 1.79 5.26 2.62
CA LEU A 109 2.63 5.71 3.73
C LEU A 109 1.89 5.59 5.07
N THR A 110 0.58 5.80 5.08
CA THR A 110 -0.26 5.64 6.27
C THR A 110 -0.25 4.19 6.75
N SER A 111 -0.52 3.22 5.85
CA SER A 111 -0.50 1.80 6.24
C SER A 111 0.89 1.36 6.72
N PHE A 112 1.96 1.79 6.03
CA PHE A 112 3.33 1.55 6.47
C PHE A 112 3.61 2.12 7.87
N ALA A 113 3.21 3.37 8.12
CA ALA A 113 3.40 4.01 9.42
C ALA A 113 2.64 3.28 10.54
N THR A 114 1.42 2.79 10.29
CA THR A 114 0.67 1.96 11.25
C THR A 114 1.41 0.66 11.56
N PHE A 115 1.99 0.00 10.56
CA PHE A 115 2.81 -1.20 10.80
C PHE A 115 4.01 -0.90 11.70
N GLU A 116 4.80 0.13 11.37
CA GLU A 116 6.01 0.49 12.11
C GLU A 116 5.73 0.99 13.53
N SER A 117 4.72 1.85 13.70
CA SER A 117 4.48 2.56 14.96
C SER A 117 3.49 1.87 15.90
N LYS A 118 2.68 0.91 15.41
CA LYS A 118 1.65 0.25 16.23
C LYS A 118 1.77 -1.28 16.19
N VAL A 119 1.83 -1.89 15.01
CA VAL A 119 1.86 -3.36 14.90
C VAL A 119 3.19 -3.93 15.39
N LEU A 120 4.31 -3.36 14.95
CA LEU A 120 5.65 -3.84 15.33
C LEU A 120 5.90 -3.74 16.85
N PRO A 121 5.59 -2.62 17.54
CA PRO A 121 5.66 -2.56 19.00
C PRO A 121 4.78 -3.60 19.68
N LEU A 122 3.52 -3.76 19.24
CA LEU A 122 2.60 -4.74 19.83
C LEU A 122 3.17 -6.17 19.74
N VAL A 123 3.76 -6.53 18.60
CA VAL A 123 4.42 -7.83 18.42
C VAL A 123 5.63 -7.96 19.34
N LYS A 124 6.49 -6.94 19.44
CA LYS A 124 7.70 -7.00 20.29
C LYS A 124 7.39 -7.07 21.79
N GLU A 125 6.29 -6.45 22.24
CA GLU A 125 5.88 -6.47 23.65
C GLU A 125 5.31 -7.82 24.08
N LYS A 126 4.80 -8.62 23.14
CA LYS A 126 4.03 -9.85 23.42
C LYS A 126 4.54 -11.11 22.71
N ALA A 127 5.70 -11.04 22.08
CA ALA A 127 6.46 -12.17 21.57
C ALA A 127 7.50 -12.63 22.61
#